data_AF-A0A7J5UQV0-F1
#
_entry.id   AF-A0A7J5UQV0-F1
#
_cell.length_a   1.000
_cell.length_b   1.000
_cell.length_c   1.000
_cell.angle_alpha   90.00
_cell.angle_beta   90.00
_cell.angle_gamma   90.00
#
_symmetry.space_group_name_H-M   'P 1'
#
loop_
_entity.id
_entity.type
_entity.pdbx_description
1 polymer ?
#
loop_
_entity_poly.entity_id
_entity_poly.type
_entity_poly.pdbx_seq_one_letter_code
_entity_poly.pdbx_strand_id
1 'polypeptide(L)'
;MAIDPRAALDRLIAAFEAHYDAVAAAQDSDAPAVVAAANTLMDAFDTYDDALFTGFGVDTPFDIYSDEDDEEYDDEDGELDEDDLDGLTEEE
;
A
#
# COMPACT_ATOMS: atom_id res chain seq x y z
N MET A 1 -15.73 14.39 -4.44
CA MET A 1 -16.08 14.90 -3.10
C MET A 1 -15.08 14.27 -2.16
N ALA A 2 -14.33 15.08 -1.41
CA ALA A 2 -13.35 14.54 -0.48
C ALA A 2 -14.07 13.66 0.56
N ILE A 3 -13.58 12.45 0.77
CA ILE A 3 -14.09 11.56 1.81
C ILE A 3 -13.57 12.09 3.15
N ASP A 4 -14.45 12.19 4.15
CA ASP A 4 -14.06 12.60 5.50
C ASP A 4 -13.10 11.54 6.09
N PRO A 5 -11.86 11.91 6.49
CA PRO A 5 -10.86 10.94 6.94
C PRO A 5 -11.28 10.21 8.22
N ARG A 6 -12.09 10.83 9.09
CA ARG A 6 -12.59 10.18 10.30
C ARG A 6 -13.60 9.10 9.94
N ALA A 7 -14.49 9.39 8.99
CA ALA A 7 -15.44 8.42 8.47
C ALA A 7 -14.75 7.30 7.68
N ALA A 8 -13.66 7.58 6.96
CA ALA A 8 -12.85 6.55 6.31
C ALA A 8 -12.16 5.65 7.34
N LEU A 9 -11.58 6.22 8.40
CA LEU A 9 -10.99 5.47 9.51
C LEU A 9 -12.00 4.54 10.19
N ASP A 10 -13.23 5.01 10.44
CA ASP A 10 -14.26 4.17 11.05
C ASP A 10 -14.64 2.96 10.15
N ARG A 11 -14.59 3.13 8.82
CA ARG A 11 -14.78 2.01 7.87
C ARG A 11 -13.61 1.05 7.89
N LEU A 12 -12.38 1.55 7.95
CA LEU A 12 -11.17 0.73 8.04
C LEU A 12 -11.18 -0.13 9.31
N ILE A 13 -11.54 0.45 10.46
CA ILE A 13 -11.68 -0.30 11.72
C ILE A 13 -12.72 -1.42 11.58
N ALA A 14 -13.89 -1.13 11.02
CA ALA A 14 -14.92 -2.14 10.80
C ALA A 14 -14.45 -3.26 9.83
N ALA A 15 -13.63 -2.93 8.82
CA ALA A 15 -13.08 -3.91 7.90
C ALA A 15 -12.07 -4.84 8.59
N PHE A 16 -11.24 -4.32 9.52
CA PHE A 16 -10.36 -5.16 10.33
C PHE A 16 -11.14 -6.16 11.19
N GLU A 17 -12.23 -5.71 11.83
CA GLU A 17 -13.10 -6.58 12.63
C GLU A 17 -13.74 -7.68 11.76
N ALA A 18 -14.28 -7.30 10.60
CA ALA A 18 -14.88 -8.26 9.67
C ALA A 18 -13.86 -9.27 9.11
N HIS A 19 -12.64 -8.83 8.80
CA HIS A 19 -11.57 -9.72 8.36
C HIS A 19 -11.17 -10.71 9.46
N TYR A 20 -11.00 -10.24 10.70
CA TYR A 20 -10.73 -11.12 11.84
C TYR A 20 -11.84 -12.15 12.05
N ASP A 21 -13.11 -11.72 12.01
CA ASP A 21 -14.26 -12.61 12.17
C ASP A 21 -14.31 -13.68 11.06
N ALA A 22 -14.02 -13.31 9.82
CA ALA A 22 -13.95 -14.24 8.70
C ALA A 22 -12.84 -15.28 8.89
N VAL A 23 -11.64 -14.86 9.29
CA VAL A 23 -10.49 -15.74 9.56
C VAL A 23 -10.80 -16.68 10.73
N ALA A 24 -11.36 -16.15 11.82
CA ALA A 24 -11.71 -16.93 13.00
C ALA A 24 -12.80 -17.98 12.72
N ALA A 25 -13.76 -17.65 11.86
CA ALA A 25 -14.85 -18.55 11.48
C ALA A 25 -14.40 -19.63 10.48
N ALA A 26 -13.59 -19.26 9.48
CA ALA A 26 -13.16 -20.18 8.43
C ALA A 26 -12.05 -21.13 8.88
N GLN A 27 -11.10 -20.65 9.70
CA GLN A 27 -9.88 -21.36 10.10
C GLN A 27 -9.03 -21.86 8.91
N ASP A 28 -9.21 -21.22 7.75
CA ASP A 28 -8.54 -21.50 6.49
C ASP A 28 -8.29 -20.17 5.78
N SER A 29 -7.02 -19.89 5.46
CA SER A 29 -6.61 -18.64 4.81
C SER A 29 -7.18 -18.50 3.39
N ASP A 30 -7.39 -19.63 2.72
CA ASP A 30 -7.78 -19.67 1.31
C ASP A 30 -9.31 -19.73 1.16
N ALA A 31 -10.04 -19.69 2.29
CA ALA A 31 -11.48 -19.67 2.27
C ALA A 31 -11.99 -18.42 1.53
N PRO A 32 -12.98 -18.55 0.62
CA PRO A 32 -13.49 -17.41 -0.15
C PRO A 32 -13.97 -16.24 0.70
N ALA A 33 -14.46 -16.51 1.92
CA ALA A 33 -14.88 -15.48 2.86
C ALA A 33 -13.69 -14.67 3.42
N VAL A 34 -12.55 -15.32 3.65
CA VAL A 34 -11.33 -14.66 4.14
C VAL A 34 -10.74 -13.78 3.05
N VAL A 35 -10.63 -14.31 1.83
CA VAL A 35 -10.16 -13.54 0.65
C VAL A 35 -11.04 -12.33 0.39
N ALA A 36 -12.37 -12.50 0.38
CA ALA A 36 -13.30 -11.39 0.19
C ALA A 36 -13.18 -10.31 1.29
N ALA A 37 -13.01 -10.74 2.54
CA ALA A 37 -12.82 -9.81 3.66
C ALA A 37 -11.45 -9.12 3.60
N ALA A 38 -10.40 -9.79 3.13
CA ALA A 38 -9.09 -9.20 2.89
C ALA A 38 -9.15 -8.11 1.82
N ASN A 39 -9.79 -8.36 0.68
CA ASN A 39 -9.97 -7.35 -0.37
C ASN A 39 -10.77 -6.14 0.12
N THR A 40 -11.83 -6.39 0.91
CA THR A 40 -12.62 -5.31 1.52
C THR A 40 -11.78 -4.46 2.48
N LEU A 41 -10.87 -5.10 3.23
CA LEU A 41 -9.93 -4.41 4.10
C LEU A 41 -8.93 -3.57 3.30
N MET A 42 -8.42 -4.10 2.19
CA MET A 42 -7.53 -3.37 1.29
C MET A 42 -8.19 -2.11 0.74
N ASP A 43 -9.38 -2.23 0.13
CA ASP A 43 -10.15 -1.09 -0.39
C ASP A 43 -10.41 -0.01 0.67
N ALA A 44 -10.70 -0.44 1.90
CA ALA A 44 -10.96 0.46 3.01
C ALA A 44 -9.71 1.22 3.47
N PHE A 45 -8.54 0.58 3.39
CA PHE A 45 -7.26 1.22 3.70
C PHE A 45 -6.90 2.25 2.65
N ASP A 46 -6.95 1.92 1.35
CA ASP A 46 -6.69 2.88 0.26
C ASP A 46 -7.60 4.10 0.35
N THR A 47 -8.88 3.87 0.63
CA THR A 47 -9.84 4.97 0.83
C THR A 47 -9.46 5.88 2.01
N TYR A 48 -8.90 5.31 3.07
CA TYR A 48 -8.45 6.07 4.23
C TYR A 48 -7.16 6.85 3.94
N ASP A 49 -6.22 6.23 3.24
CA ASP A 49 -4.96 6.84 2.82
C ASP A 49 -5.20 8.04 1.88
N ASP A 50 -5.98 7.86 0.81
CA ASP A 50 -6.39 8.94 -0.10
C ASP A 50 -7.12 10.08 0.64
N ALA A 51 -7.98 9.74 1.61
CA ALA A 51 -8.67 10.74 2.41
C ALA A 51 -7.71 11.55 3.30
N LEU A 52 -6.71 10.90 3.91
CA LEU A 52 -5.66 11.57 4.68
C LEU A 52 -4.81 12.47 3.79
N PHE A 53 -4.38 11.98 2.64
CA PHE A 53 -3.60 12.76 1.70
C PHE A 53 -4.39 13.98 1.19
N THR A 54 -5.63 13.77 0.77
CA THR A 54 -6.50 14.84 0.29
C THR A 54 -6.83 15.86 1.41
N GLY A 55 -7.02 15.40 2.64
CA GLY A 55 -7.46 16.25 3.76
C GLY A 55 -6.32 16.99 4.47
N PHE A 56 -5.16 16.35 4.59
CA PHE A 56 -4.06 16.80 5.43
C PHE A 56 -2.69 16.79 4.74
N GLY A 57 -2.59 16.24 3.52
CA GLY A 57 -1.33 16.16 2.76
C GLY A 57 -0.33 15.17 3.35
N VAL A 58 -0.82 14.12 4.01
CA VAL A 58 0.00 13.09 4.64
C VAL A 58 -0.46 11.71 4.20
N ASP A 59 0.50 10.89 3.80
CA ASP A 59 0.30 9.47 3.51
C ASP A 59 0.59 8.62 4.74
N THR A 60 0.02 7.43 4.78
CA THR A 60 0.31 6.42 5.80
C THR A 60 1.66 5.74 5.52
N PRO A 61 2.33 5.19 6.55
CA PRO A 61 3.63 4.53 6.37
C PRO A 61 3.52 3.07 5.88
N PHE A 62 2.36 2.65 5.39
CA PHE A 62 2.10 1.27 4.97
C PHE A 62 1.61 1.28 3.52
N ASP A 63 1.97 0.24 2.76
CA ASP A 63 1.48 0.00 1.42
C ASP A 63 0.72 -1.33 1.37
N ILE A 64 -0.24 -1.43 0.45
CA ILE A 64 -0.91 -2.68 0.15
C ILE A 64 -0.13 -3.39 -0.95
N TYR A 65 0.31 -4.61 -0.67
CA TYR A 65 0.81 -5.51 -1.69
C TYR A 65 -0.37 -6.31 -2.25
N SER A 66 -0.70 -6.05 -3.51
CA SER A 66 -1.61 -6.85 -4.30
C SER A 66 -0.82 -7.97 -4.98
N ASP A 67 -1.24 -9.23 -4.85
CA ASP A 67 -0.68 -10.34 -5.64
C ASP A 67 -0.92 -10.17 -7.16
N GLU A 68 -1.70 -9.18 -7.58
CA GLU A 68 -1.92 -8.80 -8.98
C GLU A 68 -0.84 -7.84 -9.52
N ASP A 69 0.02 -7.28 -8.66
CA ASP A 69 1.13 -6.36 -9.00
C ASP A 69 2.49 -7.08 -9.17
N ASP A 70 2.48 -8.40 -9.42
CA ASP A 70 3.68 -9.18 -9.79
C ASP A 70 3.99 -9.09 -11.31
N GLU A 71 3.55 -7.99 -11.97
CA GLU A 71 3.93 -7.65 -13.33
C GLU A 71 4.80 -6.37 -13.33
N GLU A 72 6.12 -6.59 -13.32
CA GLU A 72 7.17 -5.70 -13.86
C GLU A 72 7.64 -4.52 -12.99
N TYR A 73 8.46 -4.83 -11.96
CA TYR A 73 9.62 -3.98 -11.69
C TYR A 73 10.71 -4.31 -12.75
N ASP A 74 10.60 -3.72 -13.95
CA ASP A 74 11.75 -3.59 -14.84
C ASP A 74 12.68 -2.56 -14.19
N ASP A 75 13.74 -3.06 -13.58
CA ASP A 75 14.88 -2.30 -13.08
C ASP A 75 15.53 -1.64 -14.32
N GLU A 76 14.99 -0.51 -14.76
CA GLU A 76 15.68 0.40 -15.68
C GLU A 76 16.58 1.30 -14.83
N ASP A 77 17.54 0.69 -14.14
CA ASP A 77 18.76 1.35 -13.69
C ASP A 77 19.56 1.78 -14.92
N GLY A 78 19.14 2.93 -15.45
CA GLY A 78 19.76 3.62 -16.55
C GLY A 78 21.26 3.76 -16.32
N GLU A 79 22.01 3.37 -17.36
CA GLU A 79 23.46 3.32 -17.37
C GLU A 79 24.06 4.66 -16.90
N LEU A 80 24.85 4.61 -15.83
CA LEU A 80 25.70 5.73 -15.43
C LEU A 80 26.79 5.87 -16.51
N ASP A 81 26.66 6.90 -17.35
CA ASP A 81 27.66 7.28 -18.34
C ASP A 81 29.02 7.47 -17.65
N GLU A 82 29.99 6.64 -18.01
CA GLU A 82 31.33 6.55 -17.38
C GLU A 82 32.17 7.83 -17.58
N ASP A 83 31.65 8.81 -18.32
CA ASP A 83 32.33 10.05 -18.70
C ASP A 83 32.26 11.17 -17.62
N ASP A 84 31.52 11.01 -16.52
CA ASP A 84 31.42 12.05 -15.45
C ASP A 84 32.37 11.80 -14.25
N LEU A 85 33.30 10.83 -14.36
CA LEU A 85 34.30 10.51 -13.31
C LEU A 85 35.68 11.14 -13.53
N ASP A 86 35.82 12.14 -14.40
CA ASP A 86 37.14 12.66 -14.81
C ASP A 86 37.54 14.00 -14.15
N GLY A 87 37.29 14.15 -12.85
CA GLY A 87 37.59 15.43 -12.15
C GLY A 87 37.94 15.39 -10.67
N LEU A 88 37.88 14.24 -9.99
CA LEU A 88 38.20 14.15 -8.56
C LEU A 88 39.40 13.23 -8.32
N THR A 89 40.53 13.56 -8.94
CA THR A 89 41.83 13.08 -8.45
C THR A 89 42.61 14.25 -7.86
N GLU A 90 42.92 14.09 -6.57
CA GLU A 90 43.69 14.99 -5.73
C GLU A 90 45.11 15.20 -6.28
N GLU A 91 45.62 16.44 -6.23
CA GLU A 91 47.06 16.67 -6.14
C GLU A 91 47.38 17.39 -4.82
N GLU A 92 48.42 16.83 -4.19
CA GLU A 92 49.07 17.07 -2.88
C GLU A 92 49.47 18.53 -2.59
#